data_AF-A0A7L0BB20-F1
#
_entry.id   AF-A0A7L0BB20-F1
#
_cell.length_a   1.000
_cell.length_b   1.000
_cell.length_c   1.000
_cell.angle_alpha   90.00
_cell.angle_beta   90.00
_cell.angle_gamma   90.00
#
_symmetry.space_group_name_H-M   'P 1'
#
loop_
_entity.id
_entity.type
_entity.pdbx_description
1 polymer ?
#
loop_
_entity_poly.entity_id
_entity_poly.type
_entity_poly.pdbx_seq_one_letter_code
_entity_poly.pdbx_strand_id
1 'polypeptide(L)'
;ALQTYQTDPAMRKMLTQLFFYIMPVFNVDGYHFSWTNDRFWRKTRSKNTRFRCYGVDANRNWKVKWCDEGASFHPCDDTYCGPFPESEPEVKAVAHFLRKHRKQIKAYLSFHAYAQMLLYPYSYKYATIPNFSCVESAAYNAVNALHSAYGVRYRYGPASSTLYVSSGSSMDWAYKNGIPYAFAFELRDTGHFGFLLPETLIKPTCTETMLAVKNITLHLLKKCH
;
A
#
# COMPACT_ATOMS: atom_id res chain seq x y z
N ALA A 1 -18.83 -1.68 -4.33
CA ALA A 1 -18.89 -3.15 -4.14
C ALA A 1 -20.33 -3.60 -3.91
N LEU A 2 -20.93 -3.35 -2.74
CA LEU A 2 -22.31 -3.79 -2.44
C LEU A 2 -23.34 -3.23 -3.43
N GLN A 3 -23.25 -1.93 -3.75
CA GLN A 3 -24.15 -1.26 -4.69
C GLN A 3 -24.10 -1.82 -6.11
N THR A 4 -22.95 -2.34 -6.54
CA THR A 4 -22.74 -2.79 -7.93
C THR A 4 -22.69 -4.30 -8.07
N TYR A 5 -22.78 -5.08 -6.99
CA TYR A 5 -22.74 -6.54 -7.02
C TYR A 5 -23.82 -7.15 -7.94
N GLN A 6 -25.03 -6.57 -7.93
CA GLN A 6 -26.13 -7.05 -8.76
C GLN A 6 -26.11 -6.51 -10.20
N THR A 7 -25.40 -5.42 -10.49
CA THR A 7 -25.49 -4.74 -11.79
C THR A 7 -24.21 -4.83 -12.62
N ASP A 8 -23.06 -5.05 -11.98
CA ASP A 8 -21.75 -5.13 -12.62
C ASP A 8 -21.24 -6.59 -12.60
N PRO A 9 -21.25 -7.30 -13.73
CA PRO A 9 -20.82 -8.70 -13.81
C PRO A 9 -19.39 -8.94 -13.31
N ALA A 10 -18.49 -7.97 -13.51
CA ALA A 10 -17.12 -8.06 -13.01
C ALA A 10 -17.09 -7.98 -11.48
N MET A 11 -17.80 -7.03 -10.88
CA MET A 11 -17.92 -6.94 -9.42
C MET A 11 -18.54 -8.20 -8.84
N ARG A 12 -19.60 -8.72 -9.48
CA ARG A 12 -20.24 -9.98 -9.06
C ARG A 12 -19.24 -11.13 -9.06
N LYS A 13 -18.53 -11.33 -10.18
CA LYS A 13 -17.52 -12.39 -10.31
C LYS A 13 -16.41 -12.28 -9.26
N MET A 14 -15.94 -11.07 -8.98
CA MET A 14 -14.93 -10.84 -7.94
C MET A 14 -15.43 -11.28 -6.56
N LEU A 15 -16.63 -10.83 -6.17
CA LEU A 15 -17.18 -11.10 -4.84
C LEU A 15 -17.67 -12.55 -4.67
N THR A 16 -17.97 -13.28 -5.76
CA THR A 16 -18.32 -14.71 -5.69
C THR A 16 -17.10 -15.62 -5.64
N GLN A 17 -15.94 -15.19 -6.14
CA GLN A 17 -14.74 -16.03 -6.24
C GLN A 17 -13.64 -15.67 -5.23
N LEU A 18 -13.72 -14.50 -4.59
CA LEU A 18 -12.69 -14.01 -3.68
C LEU A 18 -13.29 -13.40 -2.42
N PHE A 19 -12.54 -13.55 -1.32
CA PHE A 19 -12.79 -12.82 -0.08
C PHE A 19 -11.92 -11.57 -0.04
N PHE A 20 -12.51 -10.44 0.34
CA PHE A 20 -11.83 -9.16 0.51
C PHE A 20 -11.75 -8.81 1.99
N TYR A 21 -10.53 -8.74 2.51
CA TYR A 21 -10.27 -8.19 3.82
C TYR A 21 -9.90 -6.72 3.65
N ILE A 22 -10.71 -5.81 4.19
CA ILE A 22 -10.54 -4.37 4.04
C ILE A 22 -10.26 -3.77 5.42
N MET A 23 -9.14 -3.07 5.54
CA MET A 23 -8.73 -2.36 6.75
C MET A 23 -8.69 -0.86 6.40
N PRO A 24 -9.77 -0.11 6.67
CA PRO A 24 -9.90 1.27 6.21
C PRO A 24 -8.91 2.22 6.89
N VAL A 25 -8.58 1.98 8.16
CA VAL A 25 -7.58 2.76 8.90
C VAL A 25 -6.60 1.80 9.57
N PHE A 26 -5.34 1.82 9.11
CA PHE A 26 -4.26 1.00 9.66
C PHE A 26 -3.65 1.62 10.93
N ASN A 27 -3.33 2.91 10.88
CA ASN A 27 -2.72 3.68 11.97
C ASN A 27 -3.79 4.58 12.61
N VAL A 28 -4.60 4.00 13.50
CA VAL A 28 -5.76 4.69 14.10
C VAL A 28 -5.32 5.87 14.97
N ASP A 29 -4.29 5.69 15.79
CA ASP A 29 -3.79 6.74 16.68
C ASP A 29 -3.19 7.91 15.89
N GLY A 30 -2.39 7.63 14.86
CA GLY A 30 -1.84 8.67 13.98
C GLY A 30 -2.93 9.37 13.18
N TYR A 31 -3.95 8.65 12.71
CA TYR A 31 -5.12 9.25 12.06
C TYR A 31 -5.83 10.21 13.01
N HIS A 32 -6.21 9.78 14.22
CA HIS A 32 -6.85 10.66 15.21
C HIS A 32 -5.99 11.89 15.52
N PHE A 33 -4.68 11.72 15.70
CA PHE A 33 -3.75 12.82 15.97
C PHE A 33 -3.71 13.86 14.84
N SER A 34 -3.96 13.45 13.59
CA SER A 34 -4.06 14.37 12.46
C SER A 34 -5.32 15.25 12.46
N TRP A 35 -6.35 14.84 13.21
CA TRP A 35 -7.56 15.64 13.42
C TRP A 35 -7.46 16.55 14.65
N THR A 36 -6.68 16.16 15.66
CA THR A 36 -6.68 16.84 16.96
C THR A 36 -5.47 17.70 17.23
N ASN A 37 -4.32 17.45 16.59
CA ASN A 37 -3.06 18.08 16.95
C ASN A 37 -2.22 18.50 15.75
N ASP A 38 -1.80 17.54 14.92
CA ASP A 38 -0.87 17.80 13.82
C ASP A 38 -1.36 17.12 12.55
N ARG A 39 -1.93 17.94 11.66
CA ARG A 39 -2.51 17.50 10.40
C ARG A 39 -1.53 16.73 9.50
N PHE A 40 -0.22 16.98 9.64
CA PHE A 40 0.81 16.35 8.82
C PHE A 40 1.51 15.17 9.52
N TRP A 41 1.04 14.78 10.70
CA TRP A 41 1.56 13.61 11.40
C TRP A 41 1.38 12.32 10.58
N ARG A 42 2.46 11.56 10.39
CA ARG A 42 2.45 10.32 9.59
C ARG A 42 2.77 9.03 10.35
N LYS A 43 3.54 9.13 11.44
CA LYS A 43 4.03 7.98 12.19
C LYS A 43 2.92 7.36 13.07
N THR A 44 3.18 6.22 13.68
CA THR A 44 2.36 5.72 14.81
C THR A 44 2.44 6.69 16.00
N ARG A 45 1.82 6.35 17.15
CA ARG A 45 1.88 7.18 18.38
C ARG A 45 2.58 6.48 19.56
N SER A 46 3.37 5.44 19.29
CA SER A 46 4.22 4.80 20.29
C SER A 46 5.19 5.81 20.91
N LYS A 47 5.47 5.68 22.22
CA LYS A 47 6.29 6.64 22.96
C LYS A 47 7.75 6.18 23.01
N ASN A 48 8.68 7.06 22.66
CA ASN A 48 10.10 6.87 22.95
C ASN A 48 10.54 7.82 24.08
N THR A 49 10.56 7.31 25.31
CA THR A 49 10.85 8.12 26.52
C THR A 49 12.28 8.66 26.55
N ARG A 50 13.24 7.92 25.98
CA ARG A 50 14.66 8.32 25.96
C ARG A 50 14.91 9.57 25.13
N PHE A 51 14.25 9.70 23.98
CA PHE A 51 14.45 10.82 23.05
C PHE A 51 13.34 11.87 23.11
N ARG A 52 12.29 11.65 23.92
CA ARG A 52 11.08 12.50 23.98
C ARG A 52 10.39 12.67 22.63
N CYS A 53 10.58 11.70 21.73
CA CYS A 53 9.99 11.64 20.41
C CYS A 53 8.92 10.54 20.35
N TYR A 54 8.03 10.65 19.38
CA TYR A 54 6.87 9.77 19.24
C TYR A 54 6.84 9.13 17.86
N GLY A 55 6.32 7.91 17.83
CA GLY A 55 5.95 7.21 16.62
C GLY A 55 7.12 6.60 15.86
N VAL A 56 6.77 5.56 15.13
CA VAL A 56 7.58 4.83 14.16
C VAL A 56 6.92 4.98 12.78
N ASP A 57 7.75 5.04 11.74
CA ASP A 57 7.26 4.90 10.37
C ASP A 57 6.77 3.46 10.16
N ALA A 58 5.44 3.30 10.15
CA ALA A 58 4.80 2.01 9.98
C ALA A 58 5.21 1.29 8.68
N ASN A 59 5.62 2.02 7.63
CA ASN A 59 6.07 1.43 6.37
C ASN A 59 7.61 1.34 6.27
N ARG A 60 8.31 1.41 7.40
CA ARG A 60 9.72 1.01 7.60
C ARG A 60 9.91 -0.06 8.67
N ASN A 61 8.82 -0.45 9.35
CA ASN A 61 8.88 -1.33 10.51
C ASN A 61 8.67 -2.82 10.18
N TRP A 62 8.45 -3.21 8.92
CA TRP A 62 8.19 -4.62 8.59
C TRP A 62 9.46 -5.47 8.58
N LYS A 63 9.35 -6.77 8.91
CA LYS A 63 10.49 -7.72 8.97
C LYS A 63 11.02 -8.13 7.59
N VAL A 64 11.41 -7.17 6.77
CA VAL A 64 12.00 -7.36 5.45
C VAL A 64 13.10 -6.32 5.24
N LYS A 65 14.36 -6.76 5.25
CA LYS A 65 15.52 -5.86 5.19
C LYS A 65 15.41 -4.68 6.17
N TRP A 66 14.88 -4.94 7.36
CA TRP A 66 14.46 -3.89 8.28
C TRP A 66 15.58 -2.91 8.62
N CYS A 67 15.26 -1.61 8.54
CA CYS A 67 16.14 -0.50 8.88
C CYS A 67 17.48 -0.48 8.11
N ASP A 68 17.46 -1.01 6.89
CA ASP A 68 18.53 -0.87 5.91
C ASP A 68 18.35 0.49 5.18
N GLU A 69 18.68 0.59 3.90
CA GLU A 69 18.53 1.83 3.12
C GLU A 69 17.10 2.44 3.14
N GLY A 70 17.02 3.77 3.15
CA GLY A 70 15.76 4.53 3.08
C GLY A 70 14.93 4.55 4.37
N ALA A 71 15.53 4.17 5.50
CA ALA A 71 14.95 4.25 6.84
C ALA A 71 15.96 4.90 7.82
N SER A 72 15.49 5.33 8.99
CA SER A 72 16.35 5.92 10.03
C SER A 72 16.29 5.14 11.35
N PHE A 73 17.42 5.09 12.05
CA PHE A 73 17.51 4.63 13.45
C PHE A 73 17.21 5.74 14.47
N HIS A 74 17.13 7.00 14.05
CA HIS A 74 16.92 8.11 14.96
C HIS A 74 15.42 8.28 15.28
N PRO A 75 14.97 8.18 16.56
CA PRO A 75 13.54 8.16 16.89
C PRO A 75 12.73 9.41 16.53
N CYS A 76 13.41 10.53 16.36
CA CYS A 76 12.77 11.79 16.00
C CYS A 76 12.57 11.93 14.49
N ASP A 77 13.27 11.13 13.68
CA ASP A 77 13.12 11.17 12.23
C ASP A 77 11.76 10.65 11.80
N ASP A 78 11.27 11.23 10.73
CA ASP A 78 10.03 10.83 10.10
C ASP A 78 10.09 9.38 9.63
N THR A 79 11.22 8.94 9.10
CA THR A 79 11.46 7.57 8.57
C THR A 79 11.99 6.60 9.64
N TYR A 80 11.81 6.92 10.92
CA TYR A 80 12.27 6.06 12.02
C TYR A 80 11.69 4.65 11.89
N CYS A 81 12.56 3.64 11.81
CA CYS A 81 12.19 2.25 11.56
C CYS A 81 11.70 1.48 12.80
N GLY A 82 11.77 2.11 13.98
CA GLY A 82 11.43 1.50 15.27
C GLY A 82 12.62 0.87 15.99
N PRO A 83 12.43 0.34 17.20
CA PRO A 83 13.50 -0.32 17.96
C PRO A 83 13.85 -1.73 17.46
N PHE A 84 12.92 -2.41 16.77
CA PHE A 84 13.08 -3.74 16.17
C PHE A 84 11.98 -3.94 15.11
N PRO A 85 12.10 -4.90 14.17
CA PRO A 85 11.06 -5.13 13.17
C PRO A 85 9.76 -5.63 13.81
N GLU A 86 8.64 -5.10 13.34
CA GLU A 86 7.29 -5.36 13.84
C GLU A 86 7.12 -4.96 15.31
N SER A 87 7.79 -3.87 15.73
CA SER A 87 7.65 -3.28 17.06
C SER A 87 6.27 -2.64 17.26
N GLU A 88 5.69 -2.10 16.20
CA GLU A 88 4.42 -1.40 16.29
C GLU A 88 3.26 -2.40 16.36
N PRO A 89 2.34 -2.27 17.33
CA PRO A 89 1.22 -3.20 17.48
C PRO A 89 0.34 -3.28 16.22
N GLU A 90 0.18 -2.17 15.49
CA GLU A 90 -0.55 -2.08 14.22
C GLU A 90 0.13 -2.96 13.15
N VAL A 91 1.45 -2.82 12.99
CA VAL A 91 2.26 -3.61 12.03
C VAL A 91 2.24 -5.08 12.43
N LYS A 92 2.47 -5.38 13.71
CA LYS A 92 2.49 -6.73 14.25
C LYS A 92 1.15 -7.45 14.07
N ALA A 93 0.03 -6.76 14.26
CA ALA A 93 -1.31 -7.32 14.09
C ALA A 93 -1.55 -7.75 12.63
N VAL A 94 -1.25 -6.87 11.67
CA VAL A 94 -1.44 -7.18 10.24
C VAL A 94 -0.44 -8.25 9.79
N ALA A 95 0.82 -8.16 10.19
CA ALA A 95 1.81 -9.19 9.89
C ALA A 95 1.41 -10.56 10.45
N HIS A 96 0.85 -10.61 11.66
CA HIS A 96 0.30 -11.84 12.24
C HIS A 96 -0.87 -12.39 11.41
N PHE A 97 -1.84 -11.54 11.06
CA PHE A 97 -2.99 -11.93 10.23
C PHE A 97 -2.55 -12.47 8.86
N LEU A 98 -1.64 -11.77 8.17
CA LEU A 98 -1.14 -12.18 6.86
C LEU A 98 -0.34 -13.49 6.94
N ARG A 99 0.52 -13.67 7.95
CA ARG A 99 1.23 -14.94 8.17
C ARG A 99 0.27 -16.12 8.37
N LYS A 100 -0.77 -15.93 9.18
CA LYS A 100 -1.79 -16.96 9.46
C LYS A 100 -2.54 -17.38 8.19
N HIS A 101 -2.78 -16.45 7.26
CA HIS A 101 -3.55 -16.69 6.04
C HIS A 101 -2.71 -16.71 4.74
N ARG A 102 -1.38 -16.83 4.84
CA ARG A 102 -0.45 -16.70 3.69
C ARG A 102 -0.74 -17.61 2.50
N LYS A 103 -1.34 -18.79 2.74
CA LYS A 103 -1.72 -19.73 1.66
C LYS A 103 -3.00 -19.31 0.93
N GLN A 104 -3.87 -18.56 1.60
CA GLN A 104 -5.19 -18.14 1.12
C GLN A 104 -5.14 -16.77 0.46
N ILE A 105 -4.37 -15.84 1.03
CA ILE A 105 -4.22 -14.48 0.49
C ILE A 105 -3.37 -14.53 -0.78
N LYS A 106 -3.97 -14.11 -1.90
CA LYS A 106 -3.31 -14.13 -3.21
C LYS A 106 -2.85 -12.75 -3.69
N ALA A 107 -3.44 -11.70 -3.14
CA ALA A 107 -3.04 -10.32 -3.40
C ALA A 107 -3.03 -9.50 -2.12
N TYR A 108 -2.10 -8.55 -2.04
CA TYR A 108 -1.97 -7.55 -0.99
C TYR A 108 -1.89 -6.17 -1.65
N LEU A 109 -2.80 -5.27 -1.28
CA LEU A 109 -2.83 -3.90 -1.77
C LEU A 109 -2.70 -2.95 -0.57
N SER A 110 -1.64 -2.16 -0.52
CA SER A 110 -1.54 -1.02 0.40
C SER A 110 -1.86 0.28 -0.34
N PHE A 111 -2.54 1.20 0.35
CA PHE A 111 -2.97 2.47 -0.23
C PHE A 111 -2.32 3.62 0.53
N HIS A 112 -1.64 4.48 -0.22
CA HIS A 112 -0.90 5.65 0.21
C HIS A 112 -1.29 6.84 -0.68
N ALA A 113 -0.82 8.02 -0.31
CA ALA A 113 -0.84 9.20 -1.16
C ALA A 113 0.40 10.02 -0.79
N TYR A 114 0.95 10.84 -1.67
CA TYR A 114 0.52 11.16 -3.03
C TYR A 114 1.69 10.89 -3.99
N ALA A 115 1.39 10.61 -5.27
CA ALA A 115 2.35 10.66 -6.39
C ALA A 115 1.76 10.17 -7.72
N GLN A 116 0.53 9.62 -7.72
CA GLN A 116 -0.04 8.91 -8.86
C GLN A 116 0.86 7.77 -9.37
N MET A 117 1.12 6.79 -8.51
CA MET A 117 1.92 5.62 -8.83
C MET A 117 1.23 4.31 -8.41
N LEU A 118 1.45 3.26 -9.19
CA LEU A 118 1.14 1.87 -8.83
C LEU A 118 2.44 1.08 -8.75
N LEU A 119 2.91 0.86 -7.54
CA LEU A 119 4.21 0.26 -7.25
C LEU A 119 4.05 -1.22 -6.96
N TYR A 120 5.08 -2.01 -7.27
CA TYR A 120 5.22 -3.40 -6.85
C TYR A 120 6.68 -3.67 -6.40
N PRO A 121 6.96 -4.81 -5.75
CA PRO A 121 8.30 -5.13 -5.26
C PRO A 121 9.38 -5.15 -6.35
N TYR A 122 10.65 -4.90 -6.02
CA TYR A 122 11.14 -4.59 -4.67
C TYR A 122 11.22 -3.08 -4.41
N SER A 123 11.02 -2.67 -3.17
CA SER A 123 11.42 -1.34 -2.69
C SER A 123 12.83 -1.34 -2.12
N TYR A 124 13.27 -2.42 -1.46
CA TYR A 124 14.58 -2.44 -0.77
C TYR A 124 15.79 -2.71 -1.67
N LYS A 125 15.61 -3.00 -2.97
CA LYS A 125 16.71 -3.29 -3.90
C LYS A 125 16.31 -3.09 -5.35
N TYR A 126 17.30 -2.79 -6.20
CA TYR A 126 17.17 -2.87 -7.65
C TYR A 126 17.27 -4.32 -8.12
N ALA A 127 16.13 -5.00 -8.24
CA ALA A 127 16.06 -6.34 -8.82
C ALA A 127 14.65 -6.60 -9.37
N THR A 128 14.57 -7.48 -10.37
CA THR A 128 13.29 -8.00 -10.84
C THR A 128 12.71 -9.02 -9.85
N ILE A 129 11.38 -9.11 -9.84
CA ILE A 129 10.65 -10.15 -9.11
C ILE A 129 10.52 -11.42 -9.97
N PRO A 130 10.53 -12.63 -9.39
CA PRO A 130 10.38 -13.88 -10.14
C PRO A 130 9.15 -13.94 -11.07
N ASN A 131 8.01 -13.40 -10.66
CA ASN A 131 6.76 -13.38 -11.44
C ASN A 131 6.52 -12.04 -12.17
N PHE A 132 7.61 -11.39 -12.62
CA PHE A 132 7.58 -10.06 -13.22
C PHE A 132 6.52 -9.87 -14.31
N SER A 133 6.49 -10.75 -15.32
CA SER A 133 5.56 -10.63 -16.46
C SER A 133 4.10 -10.49 -16.01
N CYS A 134 3.68 -11.30 -15.03
CA CYS A 134 2.33 -11.29 -14.48
C CYS A 134 2.00 -9.99 -13.73
N VAL A 135 2.90 -9.59 -12.84
CA VAL A 135 2.70 -8.41 -11.98
C VAL A 135 2.74 -7.13 -12.81
N GLU A 136 3.68 -7.05 -13.76
CA GLU A 136 3.81 -5.92 -14.68
C GLU A 136 2.59 -5.79 -15.60
N SER A 137 2.12 -6.90 -16.17
CA SER A 137 0.89 -6.90 -16.97
C SER A 137 -0.34 -6.49 -16.14
N ALA A 138 -0.44 -6.97 -14.90
CA ALA A 138 -1.51 -6.56 -13.99
C ALA A 138 -1.45 -5.06 -13.69
N ALA A 139 -0.26 -4.52 -13.41
CA ALA A 139 -0.04 -3.09 -13.14
C ALA A 139 -0.41 -2.22 -14.35
N TYR A 140 0.08 -2.59 -15.54
CA TYR A 140 -0.23 -1.89 -16.80
C TYR A 140 -1.74 -1.83 -17.08
N ASN A 141 -2.43 -2.97 -16.99
CA ASN A 141 -3.87 -3.02 -17.21
C ASN A 141 -4.64 -2.20 -16.15
N ALA A 142 -4.16 -2.21 -14.90
CA ALA A 142 -4.76 -1.45 -13.82
C ALA A 142 -4.64 0.07 -14.01
N VAL A 143 -3.47 0.59 -14.39
CA VAL A 143 -3.30 2.03 -14.65
C VAL A 143 -4.05 2.49 -15.89
N ASN A 144 -4.17 1.67 -16.93
CA ASN A 144 -4.97 2.00 -18.12
C ASN A 144 -6.47 2.07 -17.79
N ALA A 145 -6.95 1.15 -16.95
CA ALA A 145 -8.34 1.17 -16.48
C ALA A 145 -8.61 2.35 -15.54
N LEU A 146 -7.64 2.74 -14.71
CA LEU A 146 -7.74 3.95 -13.90
C LEU A 146 -7.84 5.19 -14.80
N HIS A 147 -6.93 5.30 -15.77
CA HIS A 147 -6.87 6.42 -16.70
C HIS A 147 -8.18 6.59 -17.49
N SER A 148 -8.90 5.52 -17.84
CA SER A 148 -10.13 5.62 -18.61
C SER A 148 -11.30 6.30 -17.87
N ALA A 149 -11.26 6.43 -16.54
CA ALA A 149 -12.31 7.13 -15.81
C ALA A 149 -12.28 8.65 -16.02
N TYR A 150 -11.09 9.25 -15.87
CA TYR A 150 -10.94 10.72 -15.81
C TYR A 150 -9.66 11.25 -16.50
N GLY A 151 -8.91 10.42 -17.22
CA GLY A 151 -7.67 10.80 -17.89
C GLY A 151 -6.46 10.97 -16.97
N VAL A 152 -6.53 10.50 -15.71
CA VAL A 152 -5.42 10.64 -14.76
C VAL A 152 -4.35 9.60 -15.00
N ARG A 153 -3.13 10.07 -15.22
CA ARG A 153 -1.98 9.23 -15.56
C ARG A 153 -1.25 8.79 -14.30
N TYR A 154 -1.17 7.48 -14.11
CA TYR A 154 -0.35 6.87 -13.06
C TYR A 154 0.89 6.26 -13.69
N ARG A 155 2.05 6.46 -13.04
CA ARG A 155 3.26 5.66 -13.33
C ARG A 155 3.11 4.30 -12.67
N TYR A 156 3.81 3.29 -13.15
CA TYR A 156 3.86 1.98 -12.51
C TYR A 156 5.24 1.36 -12.69
N GLY A 157 5.59 0.43 -11.82
CA GLY A 157 6.88 -0.25 -11.87
C GLY A 157 7.38 -0.72 -10.49
N PRO A 158 8.61 -1.25 -10.43
CA PRO A 158 9.25 -1.60 -9.16
C PRO A 158 9.38 -0.34 -8.30
N ALA A 159 9.08 -0.44 -7.01
CA ALA A 159 9.12 0.69 -6.10
C ALA A 159 10.50 1.37 -6.04
N SER A 160 11.58 0.58 -6.07
CA SER A 160 12.95 1.10 -6.00
C SER A 160 13.32 2.04 -7.16
N SER A 161 12.84 1.74 -8.38
CA SER A 161 13.15 2.51 -9.59
C SER A 161 12.09 3.56 -9.95
N THR A 162 10.85 3.34 -9.52
CA THR A 162 9.73 4.24 -9.86
C THR A 162 9.60 5.38 -8.86
N LEU A 163 9.89 5.10 -7.58
CA LEU A 163 9.79 6.04 -6.48
C LEU A 163 11.18 6.29 -5.86
N TYR A 164 11.65 5.41 -4.98
CA TYR A 164 13.01 5.40 -4.40
C TYR A 164 13.26 4.12 -3.59
N VAL A 165 14.53 3.83 -3.30
CA VAL A 165 14.91 2.67 -2.47
C VAL A 165 14.46 2.88 -1.03
N SER A 166 13.74 1.90 -0.49
CA SER A 166 13.33 1.91 0.91
C SER A 166 13.16 0.52 1.49
N SER A 167 13.56 0.38 2.74
CA SER A 167 13.55 -0.87 3.48
C SER A 167 12.34 -1.00 4.41
N GLY A 168 12.02 -2.23 4.84
CA GLY A 168 10.98 -2.47 5.83
C GLY A 168 9.55 -2.11 5.39
N SER A 169 9.25 -2.14 4.08
CA SER A 169 7.91 -1.86 3.56
C SER A 169 6.96 -3.06 3.69
N SER A 170 5.67 -2.75 3.83
CA SER A 170 4.60 -3.76 3.93
C SER A 170 4.47 -4.62 2.67
N MET A 171 4.58 -3.99 1.49
CA MET A 171 4.49 -4.62 0.18
C MET A 171 5.61 -5.65 -0.04
N ASP A 172 6.86 -5.29 0.25
CA ASP A 172 7.99 -6.22 0.13
C ASP A 172 7.89 -7.36 1.14
N TRP A 173 7.38 -7.08 2.34
CA TRP A 173 7.16 -8.10 3.35
C TRP A 173 6.08 -9.09 2.91
N ALA A 174 4.95 -8.60 2.37
CA ALA A 174 3.86 -9.42 1.87
C ALA A 174 4.35 -10.35 0.75
N TYR A 175 5.11 -9.79 -0.20
CA TYR A 175 5.69 -10.54 -1.30
C TYR A 175 6.68 -11.61 -0.84
N LYS A 176 7.63 -11.24 0.05
CA LYS A 176 8.60 -12.18 0.62
C LYS A 176 7.93 -13.32 1.42
N ASN A 177 6.75 -13.08 1.98
CA ASN A 177 5.97 -14.09 2.71
C ASN A 177 5.03 -14.92 1.82
N GLY A 178 5.19 -14.84 0.49
CA GLY A 178 4.54 -15.73 -0.47
C GLY A 178 3.22 -15.21 -1.04
N ILE A 179 2.91 -13.92 -0.89
CA ILE A 179 1.75 -13.31 -1.56
C ILE A 179 2.21 -12.81 -2.95
N PRO A 180 1.78 -13.46 -4.06
CA PRO A 180 2.39 -13.25 -5.37
C PRO A 180 2.07 -11.90 -6.01
N TYR A 181 0.94 -11.28 -5.67
CA TYR A 181 0.54 -9.96 -6.16
C TYR A 181 0.56 -8.97 -5.00
N ALA A 182 1.67 -8.27 -4.80
CA ALA A 182 1.78 -7.21 -3.80
C ALA A 182 1.91 -5.87 -4.52
N PHE A 183 1.03 -4.92 -4.22
CA PHE A 183 1.05 -3.58 -4.80
C PHE A 183 0.90 -2.51 -3.73
N ALA A 184 1.51 -1.36 -3.97
CA ALA A 184 1.28 -0.13 -3.22
C ALA A 184 0.77 0.95 -4.19
N PHE A 185 -0.38 1.55 -3.88
CA PHE A 185 -0.88 2.71 -4.59
C PHE A 185 -0.36 3.98 -3.92
N GLU A 186 0.20 4.90 -4.70
CA GLU A 186 0.32 6.31 -4.34
C GLU A 186 -0.76 7.06 -5.11
N LEU A 187 -1.83 7.47 -4.41
CA LEU A 187 -3.00 8.09 -5.04
C LEU A 187 -2.73 9.53 -5.50
N ARG A 188 -3.79 10.24 -5.92
CA ARG A 188 -3.72 11.64 -6.29
C ARG A 188 -3.17 12.51 -5.15
N ASP A 189 -2.53 13.62 -5.45
CA ASP A 189 -2.16 14.14 -6.77
C ASP A 189 -0.66 13.98 -7.03
N THR A 190 -0.05 14.89 -7.79
CA THR A 190 1.40 14.91 -8.02
C THR A 190 2.12 16.01 -7.23
N GLY A 191 1.48 16.52 -6.17
CA GLY A 191 2.07 17.48 -5.22
C GLY A 191 1.51 18.89 -5.26
N HIS A 192 0.44 19.17 -6.02
CA HIS A 192 -0.20 20.48 -5.99
C HIS A 192 -0.93 20.71 -4.66
N PHE A 193 -1.72 19.72 -4.24
CA PHE A 193 -2.35 19.66 -2.92
C PHE A 193 -1.63 18.67 -1.99
N GLY A 194 -0.99 17.64 -2.54
CA GLY A 194 -0.35 16.59 -1.77
C GLY A 194 -1.32 15.92 -0.78
N PHE A 195 -0.99 15.95 0.51
CA PHE A 195 -1.80 15.36 1.58
C PHE A 195 -3.09 16.16 1.92
N LEU A 196 -3.25 17.35 1.35
CA LEU A 196 -4.42 18.22 1.54
C LEU A 196 -5.34 18.20 0.31
N LEU A 197 -5.45 17.05 -0.36
CA LEU A 197 -6.33 16.87 -1.51
C LEU A 197 -7.78 17.27 -1.16
N PRO A 198 -8.42 18.17 -1.93
CA PRO A 198 -9.79 18.63 -1.66
C PRO A 198 -10.81 17.50 -1.56
N GLU A 199 -11.80 17.65 -0.68
CA GLU A 199 -12.87 16.66 -0.48
C GLU A 199 -13.65 16.35 -1.77
N THR A 200 -13.79 17.35 -2.65
CA THR A 200 -14.42 17.21 -3.97
C THR A 200 -13.73 16.19 -4.88
N LEU A 201 -12.44 15.90 -4.62
CA LEU A 201 -11.66 14.91 -5.37
C LEU A 201 -11.69 13.50 -4.75
N ILE A 202 -12.26 13.32 -3.54
CA ILE A 202 -12.37 11.99 -2.91
C ILE A 202 -13.12 11.03 -3.82
N LYS A 203 -14.32 11.40 -4.27
CA LYS A 203 -15.15 10.52 -5.12
C LYS A 203 -14.48 10.21 -6.47
N PRO A 204 -13.97 11.20 -7.23
CA PRO A 204 -13.18 10.93 -8.44
C PRO A 204 -12.00 9.98 -8.20
N THR A 205 -11.20 10.20 -7.16
CA THR A 205 -10.06 9.33 -6.83
C THR A 205 -10.51 7.91 -6.48
N CYS A 206 -11.54 7.75 -5.64
CA CYS A 206 -12.07 6.42 -5.33
C CYS A 206 -12.62 5.70 -6.57
N THR A 207 -13.30 6.42 -7.47
CA THR A 207 -13.90 5.84 -8.68
C THR A 207 -12.82 5.32 -9.64
N GLU A 208 -11.79 6.11 -9.94
CA GLU A 208 -10.70 5.65 -10.82
C GLU A 208 -9.88 4.52 -10.19
N THR A 209 -9.56 4.60 -8.89
CA THR A 209 -8.82 3.56 -8.19
C THR A 209 -9.59 2.25 -8.13
N MET A 210 -10.93 2.30 -8.00
CA MET A 210 -11.77 1.10 -8.05
C MET A 210 -11.64 0.36 -9.39
N LEU A 211 -11.46 1.07 -10.51
CA LEU A 211 -11.23 0.42 -11.81
C LEU A 211 -9.88 -0.31 -11.86
N ALA A 212 -8.84 0.27 -11.26
CA ALA A 212 -7.53 -0.38 -11.09
C ALA A 212 -7.64 -1.65 -10.24
N VAL A 213 -8.27 -1.55 -9.06
CA VAL A 213 -8.46 -2.68 -8.13
C VAL A 213 -9.25 -3.81 -8.79
N LYS A 214 -10.33 -3.49 -9.52
CA LYS A 214 -11.08 -4.47 -10.31
C LYS A 214 -10.18 -5.18 -11.32
N ASN A 215 -9.34 -4.46 -12.04
CA ASN A 215 -8.45 -5.06 -13.04
C ASN A 215 -7.39 -5.96 -12.43
N ILE A 216 -6.73 -5.55 -11.35
CA ILE A 216 -5.79 -6.41 -10.61
C ILE A 216 -6.49 -7.70 -10.16
N THR A 217 -7.69 -7.58 -9.62
CA THR A 217 -8.46 -8.72 -9.13
C THR A 217 -8.87 -9.68 -10.26
N LEU A 218 -9.37 -9.15 -11.38
CA LEU A 218 -9.75 -9.98 -12.53
C LEU A 218 -8.52 -10.63 -13.18
N HIS A 219 -7.37 -9.95 -13.18
CA HIS A 219 -6.11 -10.51 -13.66
C HIS A 219 -5.69 -11.71 -12.79
N LEU A 220 -5.76 -11.56 -11.46
CA LEU A 220 -5.48 -12.65 -10.51
C LEU A 220 -6.33 -13.91 -10.80
N LEU A 221 -7.60 -13.74 -11.15
CA LEU A 221 -8.52 -14.85 -11.44
C LEU A 221 -8.21 -15.58 -12.77
N LYS A 222 -7.49 -14.96 -13.70
CA LYS A 222 -7.17 -15.58 -15.00
C LYS A 222 -6.03 -16.61 -14.93
N LYS A 223 -5.36 -16.75 -13.77
CA LYS A 223 -4.13 -17.53 -13.56
C LYS A 223 -3.04 -17.14 -14.56
N CYS A 224 -2.04 -16.43 -14.08
CA CYS A 224 -0.83 -16.19 -14.86
C CYS A 224 0.03 -17.46 -14.85
N HIS A 225 0.38 -17.95 -16.03
CA HIS A 225 1.19 -19.15 -16.24
C HIS A 225 2.69 -18.81 -16.25
#